data_AF-A0A8T5IUZ1-F1
#
_entry.id   AF-A0A8T5IUZ1-F1
#
_cell.length_a   1.000
_cell.length_b   1.000
_cell.length_c   1.000
_cell.angle_alpha   90.00
_cell.angle_beta   90.00
_cell.angle_gamma   90.00
#
_symmetry.space_group_name_H-M   'P 1'
#
loop_
_entity.id
_entity.type
_entity.pdbx_description
1 polymer ?
#
loop_
_entity_poly.entity_id
_entity_poly.type
_entity_poly.pdbx_seq_one_letter_code
_entity_poly.pdbx_strand_id
1 'polypeptide(L)'
;MDGKVRFAEVVLVILIVLNILDFFKFLPEDLDFVKKIISWTILAVLFYKIGFVWIFLGKDKCEKCGILPTRALDGFILVFYLLFLVKNLLAITVGTESNWFHSLFLLFATYGAQIELVSFYVGGIGLLVISFYLAFCKINEPSLLGNLHLTDKPWLVKFIAIFLVLTSFLILVFDLVLEWLGIAVDSLIIIVALIIYFVFIVKNHQRFMPGNLLYRIGNFGETFYERVIRFFHDKEKIFLGVTGLLILHLLTEVGNFLLPYVFNLTNSLYFHKLGHQPIYSLLSQDVANFGFYAYFSYIFNVFAIFALVILAGFIWFEIYKNQRRGIPGWVLALFFASLPSFLLTPLFKLKALVSGELVGVNLVSQNIFGNIQLIVLVSIAFGIIIFLLSFSPLIKKMLYHLTIASSLAFLFYYLFLFYSSTAAYYNGSLKLLLGSGMFLVSFYFLIFYLIKILFLVFAVFKLLIQMIRDHLL
;
A
#
# COMPACT_ATOMS: atom_id res chain seq x y z
N MET A 1 13.31 -20.44 -25.19
CA MET A 1 12.79 -19.38 -24.31
C MET A 1 11.27 -19.49 -24.11
N ASP A 2 10.53 -20.03 -25.09
CA ASP A 2 9.05 -20.10 -25.09
C ASP A 2 8.39 -20.85 -23.91
N GLY A 3 9.01 -21.90 -23.36
CA GLY A 3 8.39 -22.70 -22.29
C GLY A 3 8.22 -21.94 -20.96
N LYS A 4 9.20 -21.10 -20.59
CA LYS A 4 9.16 -20.34 -19.33
C LYS A 4 8.16 -19.18 -19.37
N VAL A 5 8.00 -18.58 -20.55
CA VAL A 5 7.02 -17.51 -20.78
C VAL A 5 5.61 -18.10 -20.68
N ARG A 6 5.35 -19.25 -21.32
CA ARG A 6 4.04 -19.93 -21.26
C ARG A 6 3.61 -20.31 -19.84
N PHE A 7 4.53 -20.77 -18.98
CA PHE A 7 4.18 -21.12 -17.61
C PHE A 7 3.75 -19.90 -16.78
N ALA A 8 4.49 -18.79 -16.87
CA ALA A 8 4.15 -17.57 -16.17
C ALA A 8 2.79 -17.00 -16.63
N GLU A 9 2.51 -17.06 -17.93
CA GLU A 9 1.23 -16.65 -18.50
C GLU A 9 0.08 -17.50 -17.97
N VAL A 10 0.24 -18.83 -17.91
CA VAL A 10 -0.77 -19.75 -17.36
C VAL A 10 -1.04 -19.45 -15.89
N VAL A 11 0.01 -19.28 -15.07
CA VAL A 11 -0.13 -18.94 -13.65
C VAL A 11 -0.86 -17.61 -13.48
N LEU A 12 -0.56 -16.60 -14.31
CA LEU A 12 -1.23 -15.31 -14.29
C LEU A 12 -2.70 -15.41 -14.66
N VAL A 13 -3.05 -16.20 -15.68
CA VAL A 13 -4.45 -16.46 -16.05
C VAL A 13 -5.19 -17.13 -14.91
N ILE A 14 -4.60 -18.15 -14.29
CA ILE A 14 -5.20 -18.83 -13.14
C ILE A 14 -5.45 -17.83 -12.00
N LEU A 15 -4.48 -16.98 -11.67
CA LEU A 15 -4.66 -15.95 -10.65
C LEU A 15 -5.78 -14.97 -11.00
N ILE A 16 -5.85 -14.50 -12.26
CA ILE A 16 -6.94 -13.61 -12.69
C ILE A 16 -8.30 -14.30 -12.51
N VAL A 17 -8.43 -15.56 -12.91
CA VAL A 17 -9.68 -16.31 -12.74
C VAL A 17 -10.02 -16.48 -11.26
N LEU A 18 -9.06 -16.87 -10.42
CA LEU A 18 -9.26 -17.00 -8.98
C LEU A 18 -9.70 -15.69 -8.34
N ASN A 19 -9.12 -14.56 -8.77
CA ASN A 19 -9.48 -13.23 -8.29
C ASN A 19 -10.87 -12.79 -8.74
N ILE A 20 -11.29 -13.15 -9.96
CA ILE A 20 -12.67 -12.91 -10.40
C ILE A 20 -13.65 -13.74 -9.56
N LEU A 21 -13.37 -15.02 -9.33
CA LEU A 21 -14.22 -15.89 -8.51
C LEU A 21 -14.31 -15.41 -7.06
N ASP A 22 -13.18 -14.99 -6.50
CA ASP A 22 -13.10 -14.43 -5.15
C ASP A 22 -13.91 -13.13 -5.01
N PHE A 23 -13.88 -12.25 -6.02
CA PHE A 23 -14.71 -11.04 -6.04
C PHE A 23 -16.20 -11.33 -5.84
N PHE A 24 -16.68 -12.34 -6.56
CA PHE A 24 -18.07 -12.76 -6.53
C PHE A 24 -18.38 -13.69 -5.35
N LYS A 25 -17.39 -13.93 -4.46
CA LYS A 25 -17.47 -14.83 -3.30
C LYS A 25 -17.83 -16.27 -3.71
N PHE A 26 -17.42 -16.69 -4.90
CA PHE A 26 -17.60 -18.06 -5.39
C PHE A 26 -16.39 -18.95 -5.06
N LEU A 27 -15.32 -18.39 -4.52
CA LEU A 27 -14.12 -19.14 -4.19
C LEU A 27 -14.25 -19.79 -2.79
N PRO A 28 -14.11 -21.13 -2.68
CA PRO A 28 -14.01 -21.81 -1.39
C PRO A 28 -12.80 -21.31 -0.58
N GLU A 29 -12.89 -21.35 0.75
CA GLU A 29 -11.82 -20.92 1.66
C GLU A 29 -10.48 -21.63 1.40
N ASP A 30 -10.52 -22.93 1.08
CA ASP A 30 -9.37 -23.73 0.67
C ASP A 30 -8.62 -23.11 -0.52
N LEU A 31 -9.38 -22.69 -1.55
CA LEU A 31 -8.82 -22.12 -2.77
C LEU A 31 -8.38 -20.66 -2.57
N ASP A 32 -9.05 -19.90 -1.70
CA ASP A 32 -8.61 -18.57 -1.31
C ASP A 32 -7.27 -18.60 -0.57
N PHE A 33 -7.09 -19.56 0.35
CA PHE A 33 -5.81 -19.80 1.00
C PHE A 33 -4.71 -20.13 -0.03
N VAL A 34 -4.95 -21.07 -0.95
CA VAL A 34 -3.99 -21.43 -2.01
C VAL A 34 -3.65 -20.23 -2.89
N LYS A 35 -4.65 -19.44 -3.29
CA LYS A 35 -4.48 -18.21 -4.08
C LYS A 35 -3.52 -17.23 -3.39
N LYS A 36 -3.69 -17.01 -2.08
CA LYS A 36 -2.81 -16.15 -1.27
C LYS A 36 -1.37 -16.68 -1.23
N ILE A 37 -1.17 -17.98 -0.99
CA ILE A 37 0.16 -18.61 -0.98
C ILE A 37 0.87 -18.51 -2.34
N ILE A 38 0.15 -18.78 -3.44
CA ILE A 38 0.70 -18.65 -4.80
C ILE A 38 1.14 -17.20 -5.05
N SER A 39 0.31 -16.24 -4.65
CA SER A 39 0.57 -14.81 -4.87
C SER A 39 1.81 -14.34 -4.10
N TRP A 40 1.94 -14.72 -2.83
CA TRP A 40 3.14 -14.45 -2.03
C TRP A 40 4.39 -15.15 -2.60
N THR A 41 4.25 -16.38 -3.09
CA THR A 41 5.35 -17.14 -3.69
C THR A 41 5.87 -16.47 -4.97
N ILE A 42 4.99 -16.04 -5.87
CA ILE A 42 5.36 -15.34 -7.10
C ILE A 42 6.10 -14.04 -6.77
N LEU A 43 5.64 -13.32 -5.75
CA LEU A 43 6.25 -12.08 -5.33
C LEU A 43 7.62 -12.31 -4.69
N ALA A 44 7.76 -13.33 -3.86
CA ALA A 44 9.05 -13.74 -3.31
C ALA A 44 10.05 -14.09 -4.43
N VAL A 45 9.59 -14.81 -5.46
CA VAL A 45 10.39 -15.11 -6.66
C VAL A 45 10.75 -13.83 -7.43
N LEU A 46 9.85 -12.85 -7.51
CA LEU A 46 10.12 -11.56 -8.15
C LEU A 46 11.19 -10.77 -7.37
N PHE A 47 11.11 -10.69 -6.05
CA PHE A 47 12.14 -10.08 -5.22
C PHE A 47 13.50 -10.78 -5.37
N TYR A 48 13.50 -12.12 -5.40
CA TYR A 48 14.69 -12.91 -5.67
C TYR A 48 15.29 -12.60 -7.04
N LYS A 49 14.45 -12.44 -8.07
CA LYS A 49 14.88 -12.08 -9.42
C LYS A 49 15.44 -10.68 -9.49
N ILE A 50 14.94 -9.72 -8.73
CA ILE A 50 15.50 -8.37 -8.69
C ILE A 50 16.88 -8.40 -8.05
N GLY A 51 17.02 -9.08 -6.92
CA GLY A 51 18.28 -9.25 -6.17
C GLY A 51 18.49 -8.13 -5.15
N PHE A 52 18.38 -8.45 -3.87
CA PHE A 52 18.59 -7.52 -2.76
C PHE A 52 20.01 -6.96 -2.73
N VAL A 53 21.01 -7.80 -2.97
CA VAL A 53 22.42 -7.40 -2.99
C VAL A 53 22.70 -6.43 -4.13
N TRP A 54 22.02 -6.56 -5.27
CA TRP A 54 22.10 -5.57 -6.34
C TRP A 54 21.55 -4.22 -5.87
N ILE A 55 20.40 -4.20 -5.19
CA ILE A 55 19.80 -2.96 -4.65
C ILE A 55 20.74 -2.29 -3.62
N PHE A 56 21.25 -3.07 -2.67
CA PHE A 56 21.96 -2.52 -1.52
C PHE A 56 23.43 -2.22 -1.82
N LEU A 57 24.11 -3.12 -2.53
CA LEU A 57 25.56 -3.03 -2.78
C LEU A 57 25.91 -2.69 -4.24
N GLY A 58 24.95 -2.67 -5.16
CA GLY A 58 25.19 -2.34 -6.58
C GLY A 58 25.98 -3.41 -7.32
N LYS A 59 26.01 -4.64 -6.79
CA LYS A 59 26.74 -5.77 -7.38
C LYS A 59 25.87 -6.58 -8.31
N ASP A 60 26.46 -7.00 -9.42
CA ASP A 60 25.76 -7.88 -10.35
C ASP A 60 25.55 -9.30 -9.77
N LYS A 61 24.53 -9.98 -10.29
CA LYS A 61 24.08 -11.32 -9.84
C LYS A 61 25.12 -12.42 -9.96
N CYS A 62 26.21 -12.19 -10.70
CA CYS A 62 27.29 -13.15 -10.91
C CYS A 62 28.53 -12.83 -10.08
N GLU A 63 28.56 -11.69 -9.40
CA GLU A 63 29.70 -11.31 -8.57
C GLU A 63 29.72 -12.09 -7.26
N LYS A 64 30.92 -12.21 -6.67
CA LYS A 64 31.08 -12.74 -5.32
C LYS A 64 31.12 -11.61 -4.29
N CYS A 65 30.54 -11.88 -3.13
CA CYS A 65 30.57 -11.01 -1.96
C CYS A 65 31.28 -11.82 -0.88
N GLY A 66 32.62 -11.78 -0.84
CA GLY A 66 33.40 -12.71 -0.04
C GLY A 66 33.34 -14.14 -0.60
N ILE A 67 32.96 -15.10 0.24
CA ILE A 67 32.90 -16.53 -0.08
C ILE A 67 31.58 -16.88 -0.79
N LEU A 68 30.48 -16.23 -0.40
CA LEU A 68 29.15 -16.52 -0.91
C LEU A 68 28.86 -15.81 -2.24
N PRO A 69 28.16 -16.48 -3.18
CA PRO A 69 27.63 -15.84 -4.37
C PRO A 69 26.46 -14.90 -4.01
N THR A 70 26.29 -13.80 -4.73
CA THR A 70 25.23 -12.80 -4.47
C THR A 70 23.83 -13.42 -4.48
N ARG A 71 23.56 -14.37 -5.39
CA ARG A 71 22.29 -15.12 -5.42
C ARG A 71 21.98 -15.93 -4.16
N ALA A 72 22.99 -16.45 -3.46
CA ALA A 72 22.75 -17.16 -2.21
C ALA A 72 22.38 -16.18 -1.10
N LEU A 73 23.05 -15.02 -1.04
CA LEU A 73 22.73 -13.94 -0.11
C LEU A 73 21.32 -13.40 -0.32
N ASP A 74 20.91 -13.19 -1.57
CA ASP A 74 19.55 -12.79 -1.91
C ASP A 74 18.52 -13.81 -1.41
N GLY A 75 18.82 -15.10 -1.56
CA GLY A 75 17.99 -16.19 -1.06
C GLY A 75 17.88 -16.18 0.46
N PHE A 76 18.99 -15.99 1.18
CA PHE A 76 18.98 -15.89 2.64
C PHE A 76 18.20 -14.68 3.14
N ILE A 77 18.41 -13.49 2.55
CA ILE A 77 17.66 -12.28 2.89
C ILE A 77 16.17 -12.53 2.70
N LEU A 78 15.77 -13.11 1.55
CA LEU A 78 14.38 -13.43 1.27
C LEU A 78 13.77 -14.39 2.28
N VAL A 79 14.48 -15.47 2.62
CA VAL A 79 14.01 -16.44 3.61
C VAL A 79 13.81 -15.75 4.97
N PHE A 80 14.77 -14.93 5.42
CA PHE A 80 14.63 -14.21 6.68
C PHE A 80 13.46 -13.23 6.65
N TYR A 81 13.22 -12.54 5.54
CA TYR A 81 12.06 -11.68 5.38
C TYR A 81 10.73 -12.47 5.43
N LEU A 82 10.66 -13.62 4.74
CA LEU A 82 9.49 -14.50 4.79
C LEU A 82 9.21 -15.03 6.20
N LEU A 83 10.24 -15.25 7.03
CA LEU A 83 10.04 -15.66 8.43
C LEU A 83 9.34 -14.59 9.28
N PHE A 84 9.50 -13.30 8.97
CA PHE A 84 8.74 -12.21 9.62
C PHE A 84 7.26 -12.19 9.19
N LEU A 85 6.93 -12.75 8.03
CA LEU A 85 5.55 -12.83 7.53
C LEU A 85 4.77 -14.03 8.06
N VAL A 86 5.41 -14.97 8.74
CA VAL A 86 4.74 -16.16 9.28
C VAL A 86 3.55 -15.76 10.16
N LYS A 87 3.63 -14.65 10.90
CA LYS A 87 2.50 -14.09 11.65
C LYS A 87 1.27 -13.80 10.75
N ASN A 88 1.48 -13.30 9.53
CA ASN A 88 0.40 -12.98 8.60
C ASN A 88 -0.22 -14.28 8.05
N LEU A 89 0.61 -15.31 7.81
CA LEU A 89 0.13 -16.63 7.43
C LEU A 89 -0.75 -17.22 8.54
N LEU A 90 -0.28 -17.20 9.78
CA LEU A 90 -1.03 -17.67 10.95
C LEU A 90 -2.36 -16.91 11.10
N ALA A 91 -2.33 -15.58 10.95
CA ALA A 91 -3.52 -14.74 11.07
C ALA A 91 -4.60 -15.09 10.02
N ILE A 92 -4.23 -15.52 8.82
CA ILE A 92 -5.19 -15.97 7.79
C ILE A 92 -5.81 -17.32 8.16
N THR A 93 -5.06 -18.20 8.82
CA THR A 93 -5.56 -19.53 9.24
C THR A 93 -6.43 -19.47 10.48
N VAL A 94 -6.33 -18.40 11.28
CA VAL A 94 -7.20 -18.19 12.45
C VAL A 94 -8.59 -17.79 11.96
N GLY A 95 -9.52 -18.74 11.98
CA GLY A 95 -10.93 -18.52 11.63
C GLY A 95 -11.33 -18.96 10.23
N THR A 96 -10.46 -19.70 9.52
CA THR A 96 -10.83 -20.38 8.27
C THR A 96 -10.98 -21.87 8.51
N GLU A 97 -12.04 -22.46 7.95
CA GLU A 97 -12.28 -23.90 7.96
C GLU A 97 -11.87 -24.49 6.61
N SER A 98 -10.88 -25.37 6.63
CA SER A 98 -10.29 -25.96 5.42
C SER A 98 -10.36 -27.47 5.47
N ASN A 99 -10.88 -28.09 4.41
CA ASN A 99 -10.88 -29.55 4.27
C ASN A 99 -9.51 -30.04 3.77
N TRP A 100 -8.84 -29.28 2.90
CA TRP A 100 -7.58 -29.71 2.29
C TRP A 100 -6.38 -29.52 3.22
N PHE A 101 -6.41 -28.50 4.07
CA PHE A 101 -5.31 -28.10 4.95
C PHE A 101 -5.66 -28.25 6.43
N HIS A 102 -6.68 -29.05 6.76
CA HIS A 102 -7.17 -29.24 8.14
C HIS A 102 -6.03 -29.50 9.15
N SER A 103 -5.14 -30.46 8.86
CA SER A 103 -4.03 -30.80 9.75
C SER A 103 -3.02 -29.67 9.93
N LEU A 104 -2.78 -28.88 8.87
CA LEU A 104 -1.89 -27.73 8.92
C LEU A 104 -2.51 -26.60 9.76
N PHE A 105 -3.81 -26.34 9.58
CA PHE A 105 -4.53 -25.33 10.33
C PHE A 105 -4.65 -25.72 11.80
N LEU A 106 -4.85 -27.01 12.11
CA LEU A 106 -4.81 -27.52 13.48
C LEU A 106 -3.43 -27.31 14.13
N LEU A 107 -2.35 -27.54 13.38
CA LEU A 107 -0.99 -27.29 13.84
C LEU A 107 -0.78 -25.79 14.13
N PHE A 108 -1.24 -24.91 13.25
CA PHE A 108 -1.14 -23.46 13.46
C PHE A 108 -2.03 -22.96 14.60
N ALA A 109 -3.23 -23.51 14.78
CA ALA A 109 -4.09 -23.19 15.91
C ALA A 109 -3.47 -23.63 17.24
N THR A 110 -2.77 -24.77 17.25
CA THR A 110 -2.18 -25.33 18.47
C THR A 110 -0.84 -24.68 18.84
N TYR A 111 0.02 -24.44 17.84
CA TYR A 111 1.41 -23.99 18.05
C TYR A 111 1.73 -22.62 17.44
N GLY A 112 0.71 -21.86 17.01
CA GLY A 112 0.89 -20.62 16.26
C GLY A 112 1.79 -19.60 16.97
N ALA A 113 1.58 -19.38 18.27
CA ALA A 113 2.40 -18.44 19.05
C ALA A 113 3.88 -18.86 19.12
N GLN A 114 4.17 -20.15 19.27
CA GLN A 114 5.54 -20.67 19.29
C GLN A 114 6.17 -20.60 17.90
N ILE A 115 5.41 -20.91 16.85
CA ILE A 115 5.87 -20.83 15.46
C ILE A 115 6.22 -19.38 15.10
N GLU A 116 5.35 -18.43 15.45
CA GLU A 116 5.59 -17.00 15.25
C GLU A 116 6.84 -16.53 16.00
N LEU A 117 6.96 -16.92 17.27
CA LEU A 117 8.11 -16.54 18.09
C LEU A 117 9.42 -17.10 17.52
N VAL A 118 9.45 -18.40 17.19
CA VAL A 118 10.64 -19.06 16.61
C VAL A 118 10.98 -18.47 15.24
N SER A 119 9.99 -18.25 14.37
CA SER A 119 10.24 -17.64 13.06
C SER A 119 10.79 -16.23 13.21
N PHE A 120 10.28 -15.44 14.16
CA PHE A 120 10.80 -14.11 14.47
C PHE A 120 12.25 -14.16 14.97
N TYR A 121 12.58 -15.07 15.89
CA TYR A 121 13.96 -15.24 16.39
C TYR A 121 14.93 -15.62 15.28
N VAL A 122 14.58 -16.63 14.47
CA VAL A 122 15.43 -17.11 13.36
C VAL A 122 15.58 -16.03 12.30
N GLY A 123 14.50 -15.35 11.93
CA GLY A 123 14.52 -14.24 10.98
C GLY A 123 15.36 -13.06 11.47
N GLY A 124 15.18 -12.66 12.73
CA GLY A 124 15.94 -11.57 13.34
C GLY A 124 17.45 -11.89 13.43
N ILE A 125 17.81 -12.99 14.08
CA ILE A 125 19.22 -13.40 14.19
C ILE A 125 19.85 -13.57 12.80
N GLY A 126 19.13 -14.18 11.85
CA GLY A 126 19.56 -14.30 10.46
C GLY A 126 19.86 -12.95 9.81
N LEU A 127 19.00 -11.95 10.00
CA LEU A 127 19.24 -10.59 9.51
C LEU A 127 20.45 -9.92 10.16
N LEU A 128 20.71 -10.12 11.44
CA LEU A 128 21.93 -9.61 12.08
C LEU A 128 23.18 -10.25 11.49
N VAL A 129 23.19 -11.58 11.35
CA VAL A 129 24.31 -12.33 10.80
C VAL A 129 24.60 -11.92 9.36
N ILE A 130 23.57 -11.80 8.51
CA ILE A 130 23.77 -11.39 7.12
C ILE A 130 24.21 -9.93 7.01
N SER A 131 23.69 -9.04 7.86
CA SER A 131 24.13 -7.64 7.91
C SER A 131 25.61 -7.54 8.28
N PHE A 132 26.04 -8.34 9.25
CA PHE A 132 27.44 -8.42 9.67
C PHE A 132 28.32 -8.93 8.52
N TYR A 133 27.89 -10.00 7.84
CA TYR A 133 28.61 -10.53 6.68
C TYR A 133 28.75 -9.49 5.56
N LEU A 134 27.66 -8.80 5.20
CA LEU A 134 27.65 -7.79 4.14
C LEU A 134 28.52 -6.57 4.48
N ALA A 135 28.75 -6.27 5.75
CA ALA A 135 29.61 -5.17 6.17
C ALA A 135 31.08 -5.30 5.71
N PHE A 136 31.52 -6.52 5.42
CA PHE A 136 32.85 -6.82 4.88
C PHE A 136 32.89 -6.86 3.34
N CYS A 137 31.75 -6.74 2.67
CA CYS A 137 31.72 -6.70 1.22
C CYS A 137 32.03 -5.30 0.67
N LYS A 138 32.62 -5.26 -0.53
CA LYS A 138 32.79 -4.02 -1.29
C LYS A 138 31.42 -3.46 -1.68
N ILE A 139 31.23 -2.16 -1.45
CA ILE A 139 30.03 -1.40 -1.82
C ILE A 139 30.34 -0.66 -3.12
N ASN A 140 29.51 -0.82 -4.15
CA ASN A 140 29.63 -0.04 -5.39
C ASN A 140 28.92 1.30 -5.22
N GLU A 141 29.46 2.37 -5.83
CA GLU A 141 28.85 3.71 -5.77
C GLU A 141 27.40 3.77 -6.28
N PRO A 142 27.01 3.14 -7.42
CA PRO A 142 25.63 3.12 -7.87
C PRO A 142 24.79 2.10 -7.08
N SER A 143 24.66 2.30 -5.78
CA SER A 143 23.87 1.46 -4.88
C SER A 143 23.23 2.29 -3.77
N LEU A 144 22.22 1.74 -3.09
CA LEU A 144 21.61 2.44 -1.96
C LEU A 144 22.64 2.75 -0.86
N LEU A 145 23.53 1.81 -0.54
CA LEU A 145 24.58 2.03 0.47
C LEU A 145 25.71 2.93 -0.05
N GLY A 146 25.97 2.91 -1.36
CA GLY A 146 26.90 3.82 -2.03
C GLY A 146 26.43 5.27 -1.94
N ASN A 147 25.14 5.52 -2.16
CA ASN A 147 24.51 6.84 -2.00
C ASN A 147 24.59 7.39 -0.57
N LEU A 148 24.74 6.51 0.43
CA LEU A 148 24.96 6.87 1.84
C LEU A 148 26.44 7.10 2.18
N HIS A 149 27.35 7.03 1.20
CA HIS A 149 28.80 7.23 1.35
C HIS A 149 29.42 6.29 2.41
N LEU A 150 28.98 5.02 2.41
CA LEU A 150 29.42 4.02 3.37
C LEU A 150 30.71 3.30 2.96
N THR A 151 31.21 3.50 1.73
CA THR A 151 32.35 2.76 1.14
C THR A 151 33.59 2.75 2.03
N ASP A 152 33.97 3.90 2.60
CA ASP A 152 35.20 4.07 3.38
C ASP A 152 34.97 4.09 4.90
N LYS A 153 33.75 3.76 5.35
CA LYS A 153 33.41 3.76 6.78
C LYS A 153 33.92 2.49 7.47
N PRO A 154 34.20 2.55 8.79
CA PRO A 154 34.60 1.36 9.55
C PRO A 154 33.50 0.30 9.53
N TRP A 155 33.89 -0.97 9.67
CA TRP A 155 33.00 -2.12 9.55
C TRP A 155 31.78 -2.03 10.49
N LEU A 156 31.94 -1.47 11.70
CA LEU A 156 30.86 -1.34 12.66
C LEU A 156 29.77 -0.36 12.18
N VAL A 157 30.18 0.78 11.59
CA VAL A 157 29.24 1.76 11.02
C VAL A 157 28.56 1.17 9.79
N LYS A 158 29.30 0.43 8.95
CA LYS A 158 28.72 -0.31 7.82
C LYS A 158 27.69 -1.33 8.28
N PHE A 159 28.03 -2.13 9.29
CA PHE A 159 27.14 -3.15 9.86
C PHE A 159 25.83 -2.54 10.35
N ILE A 160 25.90 -1.50 11.18
CA ILE A 160 24.71 -0.82 11.71
C ILE A 160 23.87 -0.22 10.58
N ALA A 161 24.50 0.45 9.62
CA ALA A 161 23.80 1.06 8.51
C ALA A 161 23.13 0.02 7.59
N ILE A 162 23.83 -1.08 7.27
CA ILE A 162 23.28 -2.20 6.49
C ILE A 162 22.10 -2.82 7.21
N PHE A 163 22.24 -3.09 8.52
CA PHE A 163 21.17 -3.65 9.33
C PHE A 163 19.93 -2.76 9.34
N LEU A 164 20.11 -1.44 9.52
CA LEU A 164 19.01 -0.48 9.47
C LEU A 164 18.39 -0.38 8.08
N VAL A 165 19.18 -0.43 7.01
CA VAL A 165 18.69 -0.40 5.62
C VAL A 165 17.90 -1.68 5.28
N LEU A 166 18.41 -2.86 5.63
CA LEU A 166 17.70 -4.13 5.45
C LEU A 166 16.38 -4.12 6.23
N THR A 167 16.43 -3.72 7.49
CA THR A 167 15.23 -3.64 8.33
C THR A 167 14.23 -2.60 7.81
N SER A 168 14.72 -1.46 7.30
CA SER A 168 13.84 -0.45 6.68
C SER A 168 13.21 -0.96 5.41
N PHE A 169 13.96 -1.68 4.58
CA PHE A 169 13.43 -2.27 3.36
C PHE A 169 12.38 -3.34 3.67
N LEU A 170 12.62 -4.19 4.68
CA LEU A 170 11.65 -5.17 5.16
C LEU A 170 10.30 -4.49 5.47
N ILE A 171 10.31 -3.46 6.32
CA ILE A 171 9.08 -2.85 6.84
C ILE A 171 8.41 -1.92 5.83
N LEU A 172 9.18 -1.11 5.11
CA LEU A 172 8.65 -0.02 4.28
C LEU A 172 8.38 -0.45 2.84
N VAL A 173 9.11 -1.46 2.36
CA VAL A 173 9.00 -1.91 0.96
C VAL A 173 8.46 -3.33 0.90
N PHE A 174 9.11 -4.30 1.54
CA PHE A 174 8.73 -5.70 1.40
C PHE A 174 7.35 -5.99 2.00
N ASP A 175 7.12 -5.62 3.26
CA ASP A 175 5.82 -5.74 3.94
C ASP A 175 4.74 -4.97 3.19
N LEU A 176 5.00 -3.71 2.83
CA LEU A 176 4.07 -2.87 2.07
C LEU A 176 3.71 -3.50 0.73
N VAL A 177 4.69 -4.05 0.00
CA VAL A 177 4.47 -4.64 -1.32
C VAL A 177 3.71 -5.96 -1.19
N LEU A 178 3.97 -6.77 -0.17
CA LEU A 178 3.23 -8.00 0.08
C LEU A 178 1.79 -7.72 0.52
N GLU A 179 1.59 -6.69 1.34
CA GLU A 179 0.27 -6.23 1.72
C GLU A 179 -0.46 -5.63 0.52
N TRP A 180 0.16 -4.67 -0.18
CA TRP A 180 -0.41 -4.04 -1.37
C TRP A 180 -0.69 -5.04 -2.48
N LEU A 181 0.16 -6.04 -2.69
CA LEU A 181 -0.13 -7.09 -3.66
C LEU A 181 -1.19 -8.06 -3.12
N GLY A 182 -1.26 -8.30 -1.82
CA GLY A 182 -2.43 -8.92 -1.19
C GLY A 182 -3.73 -8.21 -1.57
N ILE A 183 -3.71 -6.87 -1.62
CA ILE A 183 -4.83 -5.98 -2.00
C ILE A 183 -5.05 -5.87 -3.51
N ALA A 184 -3.96 -5.79 -4.28
CA ALA A 184 -4.01 -5.61 -5.73
C ALA A 184 -4.32 -6.92 -6.44
N VAL A 185 -3.90 -8.05 -5.84
CA VAL A 185 -4.41 -9.38 -6.16
C VAL A 185 -5.82 -9.54 -5.60
N ASP A 186 -6.18 -8.88 -4.50
CA ASP A 186 -7.58 -8.80 -4.08
C ASP A 186 -8.40 -8.24 -5.24
N SER A 187 -9.19 -9.17 -5.75
CA SER A 187 -10.16 -9.13 -6.84
C SER A 187 -10.46 -7.78 -7.50
N LEU A 188 -10.74 -6.75 -6.71
CA LEU A 188 -11.23 -5.47 -7.15
C LEU A 188 -10.27 -4.68 -8.06
N ILE A 189 -8.98 -4.57 -7.74
CA ILE A 189 -8.05 -3.79 -8.60
C ILE A 189 -7.88 -4.49 -9.95
N ILE A 190 -7.76 -5.82 -9.93
CA ILE A 190 -7.72 -6.63 -11.15
C ILE A 190 -9.02 -6.47 -11.94
N ILE A 191 -10.18 -6.46 -11.29
CA ILE A 191 -11.47 -6.26 -11.97
C ILE A 191 -11.59 -4.86 -12.55
N VAL A 192 -11.21 -3.82 -11.83
CA VAL A 192 -11.18 -2.45 -12.35
C VAL A 192 -10.23 -2.36 -13.54
N ALA A 193 -9.04 -2.96 -13.45
CA ALA A 193 -8.10 -3.04 -14.55
C ALA A 193 -8.69 -3.79 -15.75
N LEU A 194 -9.32 -4.95 -15.53
CA LEU A 194 -9.99 -5.74 -16.55
C LEU A 194 -11.14 -4.98 -17.22
N ILE A 195 -11.96 -4.24 -16.45
CA ILE A 195 -13.03 -3.39 -16.99
C ILE A 195 -12.43 -2.28 -17.86
N ILE A 196 -11.41 -1.57 -17.37
CA ILE A 196 -10.72 -0.52 -18.13
C ILE A 196 -10.14 -1.09 -19.43
N TYR A 197 -9.48 -2.25 -19.34
CA TYR A 197 -8.93 -2.93 -20.51
C TYR A 197 -10.03 -3.42 -21.45
N PHE A 198 -11.14 -3.94 -20.95
CA PHE A 198 -12.29 -4.33 -21.75
C PHE A 198 -12.86 -3.15 -22.53
N VAL A 199 -13.07 -2.00 -21.87
CA VAL A 199 -13.47 -0.75 -22.53
C VAL A 199 -12.46 -0.33 -23.60
N PHE A 200 -11.17 -0.45 -23.31
CA PHE A 200 -10.11 -0.15 -24.29
C PHE A 200 -10.12 -1.10 -25.48
N ILE A 201 -10.35 -2.40 -25.25
CA ILE A 201 -10.48 -3.43 -26.29
C ILE A 201 -11.69 -3.13 -27.17
N VAL A 202 -12.86 -2.89 -26.58
CA VAL A 202 -14.09 -2.57 -27.33
C VAL A 202 -13.86 -1.32 -28.20
N LYS A 203 -13.26 -0.28 -27.63
CA LYS A 203 -12.98 0.98 -28.34
C LYS A 203 -11.90 0.86 -29.42
N ASN A 204 -10.90 -0.01 -29.24
CA ASN A 204 -9.72 -0.10 -30.12
C ASN A 204 -9.52 -1.51 -30.72
N HIS A 205 -10.59 -2.29 -30.91
CA HIS A 205 -10.52 -3.72 -31.26
C HIS A 205 -9.68 -4.01 -32.51
N GLN A 206 -9.67 -3.09 -33.49
CA GLN A 206 -8.88 -3.24 -34.72
C GLN A 206 -7.36 -3.18 -34.51
N ARG A 207 -6.89 -2.56 -33.43
CA ARG A 207 -5.45 -2.40 -33.10
C ARG A 207 -5.02 -3.29 -31.93
N PHE A 208 -5.92 -4.08 -31.38
CA PHE A 208 -5.66 -4.84 -30.19
C PHE A 208 -5.02 -6.20 -30.53
N MET A 209 -3.81 -6.43 -30.04
CA MET A 209 -3.13 -7.72 -30.11
C MET A 209 -3.19 -8.41 -28.74
N PRO A 210 -3.87 -9.57 -28.59
CA PRO A 210 -4.08 -10.23 -27.30
C PRO A 210 -2.78 -10.57 -26.56
N GLY A 211 -1.75 -11.03 -27.29
CA GLY A 211 -0.44 -11.37 -26.71
C GLY A 211 0.23 -10.17 -26.02
N ASN A 212 -0.03 -8.95 -26.48
CA ASN A 212 0.52 -7.75 -25.85
C ASN A 212 -0.15 -7.42 -24.51
N LEU A 213 -1.41 -7.80 -24.29
CA LEU A 213 -2.10 -7.46 -23.04
C LEU A 213 -1.62 -8.35 -21.90
N LEU A 214 -1.60 -9.66 -22.09
CA LEU A 214 -1.19 -10.59 -21.04
C LEU A 214 0.29 -10.39 -20.68
N TYR A 215 1.12 -10.15 -21.70
CA TYR A 215 2.51 -9.74 -21.51
C TYR A 215 2.63 -8.39 -20.78
N ARG A 216 1.82 -7.38 -21.11
CA ARG A 216 1.86 -6.08 -20.41
C ARG A 216 1.41 -6.19 -18.96
N ILE A 217 0.36 -6.96 -18.66
CA ILE A 217 -0.10 -7.19 -17.28
C ILE A 217 0.95 -7.97 -16.50
N GLY A 218 1.48 -9.06 -17.07
CA GLY A 218 2.54 -9.86 -16.45
C GLY A 218 3.82 -9.07 -16.20
N ASN A 219 4.22 -8.22 -17.15
CA ASN A 219 5.41 -7.38 -17.03
C ASN A 219 5.15 -6.07 -16.27
N PHE A 220 3.89 -5.72 -15.96
CA PHE A 220 3.57 -4.48 -15.24
C PHE A 220 4.19 -4.49 -13.85
N GLY A 221 4.05 -5.61 -13.12
CA GLY A 221 4.65 -5.79 -11.80
C GLY A 221 6.16 -5.59 -11.86
N GLU A 222 6.86 -6.41 -12.66
CA GLU A 222 8.32 -6.34 -12.82
C GLU A 222 8.80 -4.93 -13.22
N THR A 223 8.17 -4.31 -14.22
CA THR A 223 8.51 -2.95 -14.67
C THR A 223 8.22 -1.90 -13.59
N PHE A 224 7.12 -2.03 -12.84
CA PHE A 224 6.79 -1.14 -11.73
C PHE A 224 7.85 -1.24 -10.63
N TYR A 225 8.20 -2.46 -10.21
CA TYR A 225 9.21 -2.70 -9.19
C TYR A 225 10.58 -2.19 -9.61
N GLU A 226 11.03 -2.50 -10.83
CA GLU A 226 12.29 -1.98 -11.34
C GLU A 226 12.32 -0.46 -11.33
N ARG A 227 11.24 0.20 -11.73
CA ARG A 227 11.16 1.67 -11.70
C ARG A 227 11.20 2.23 -10.29
N VAL A 228 10.46 1.62 -9.35
CA VAL A 228 10.46 2.04 -7.94
C VAL A 228 11.86 1.87 -7.34
N ILE A 229 12.51 0.73 -7.58
CA ILE A 229 13.85 0.42 -7.05
C ILE A 229 14.91 1.35 -7.65
N ARG A 230 14.81 1.70 -8.94
CA ARG A 230 15.73 2.66 -9.56
C ARG A 230 15.73 4.04 -8.89
N PHE A 231 14.66 4.43 -8.18
CA PHE A 231 14.69 5.66 -7.38
C PHE A 231 15.72 5.60 -6.25
N PHE A 232 16.01 4.42 -5.70
CA PHE A 232 16.96 4.24 -4.61
C PHE A 232 18.43 4.15 -5.05
N HIS A 233 18.67 3.95 -6.35
CA HIS A 233 20.00 4.00 -6.96
C HIS A 233 20.45 5.41 -7.33
N ASP A 234 19.52 6.33 -7.49
CA ASP A 234 19.82 7.72 -7.85
C ASP A 234 19.66 8.63 -6.64
N LYS A 235 20.76 9.26 -6.22
CA LYS A 235 20.81 10.20 -5.09
C LYS A 235 19.81 11.34 -5.21
N GLU A 236 19.51 11.80 -6.42
CA GLU A 236 18.55 12.89 -6.64
C GLU A 236 17.10 12.41 -6.54
N LYS A 237 16.84 11.15 -6.91
CA LYS A 237 15.49 10.58 -6.96
C LYS A 237 15.10 9.79 -5.72
N ILE A 238 16.03 9.51 -4.80
CA ILE A 238 15.73 8.74 -3.59
C ILE A 238 14.59 9.36 -2.77
N PHE A 239 14.52 10.69 -2.67
CA PHE A 239 13.45 11.38 -1.95
C PHE A 239 12.10 11.23 -2.65
N LEU A 240 12.09 11.18 -3.98
CA LEU A 240 10.88 10.89 -4.73
C LEU A 240 10.41 9.44 -4.52
N GLY A 241 11.35 8.50 -4.40
CA GLY A 241 11.05 7.12 -4.01
C GLY A 241 10.40 7.05 -2.63
N VAL A 242 10.95 7.77 -1.65
CA VAL A 242 10.41 7.84 -0.28
C VAL A 242 9.01 8.45 -0.25
N THR A 243 8.77 9.57 -0.93
CA THR A 243 7.42 10.17 -1.00
C THR A 243 6.46 9.27 -1.79
N GLY A 244 6.95 8.54 -2.78
CA GLY A 244 6.17 7.55 -3.53
C GLY A 244 5.72 6.38 -2.68
N LEU A 245 6.59 5.87 -1.80
CA LEU A 245 6.22 4.84 -0.83
C LEU A 245 5.16 5.34 0.15
N LEU A 246 5.24 6.60 0.61
CA LEU A 246 4.23 7.19 1.49
C LEU A 246 2.85 7.23 0.81
N ILE A 247 2.80 7.69 -0.43
CA ILE A 247 1.57 7.70 -1.23
C ILE A 247 1.06 6.28 -1.49
N LEU A 248 1.96 5.34 -1.79
CA LEU A 248 1.58 3.94 -2.00
C LEU A 248 0.95 3.36 -0.73
N HIS A 249 1.48 3.68 0.45
CA HIS A 249 0.91 3.26 1.73
C HIS A 249 -0.52 3.78 1.93
N LEU A 250 -0.77 5.06 1.65
CA LEU A 250 -2.11 5.63 1.68
C LEU A 250 -3.06 4.92 0.71
N LEU A 251 -2.62 4.69 -0.53
CA LEU A 251 -3.43 4.00 -1.55
C LEU A 251 -3.72 2.54 -1.16
N THR A 252 -2.75 1.89 -0.51
CA THR A 252 -2.88 0.53 0.06
C THR A 252 -3.99 0.51 1.08
N GLU A 253 -3.94 1.37 2.10
CA GLU A 253 -4.98 1.41 3.13
C GLU A 253 -6.35 1.76 2.55
N VAL A 254 -6.43 2.72 1.63
CA VAL A 254 -7.71 3.07 1.00
C VAL A 254 -8.26 1.90 0.17
N GLY A 255 -7.39 1.14 -0.48
CA GLY A 255 -7.77 -0.10 -1.16
C GLY A 255 -8.29 -1.18 -0.19
N ASN A 256 -7.62 -1.35 0.94
CA ASN A 256 -7.95 -2.33 1.98
C ASN A 256 -9.24 -2.02 2.73
N PHE A 257 -9.48 -0.74 3.01
CA PHE A 257 -10.54 -0.30 3.90
C PHE A 257 -11.68 0.34 3.12
N LEU A 258 -11.43 1.39 2.35
CA LEU A 258 -12.51 2.18 1.76
C LEU A 258 -13.27 1.41 0.66
N LEU A 259 -12.56 0.70 -0.20
CA LEU A 259 -13.18 0.00 -1.32
C LEU A 259 -14.14 -1.12 -0.85
N PRO A 260 -13.75 -2.03 0.07
CA PRO A 260 -14.68 -3.02 0.62
C PRO A 260 -15.93 -2.42 1.25
N TYR A 261 -15.81 -1.25 1.90
CA TYR A 261 -16.95 -0.58 2.54
C TYR A 261 -17.94 -0.02 1.53
N VAL A 262 -17.43 0.54 0.43
CA VAL A 262 -18.23 1.12 -0.63
C VAL A 262 -18.93 0.04 -1.45
N PHE A 263 -18.24 -1.06 -1.74
CA PHE A 263 -18.75 -2.13 -2.61
C PHE A 263 -19.33 -3.34 -1.87
N ASN A 264 -19.46 -3.27 -0.53
CA ASN A 264 -19.99 -4.36 0.30
C ASN A 264 -19.22 -5.69 0.17
N LEU A 265 -17.88 -5.60 0.12
CA LEU A 265 -16.99 -6.76 0.08
C LEU A 265 -16.78 -7.28 1.51
N THR A 266 -17.80 -7.95 2.06
CA THR A 266 -17.87 -8.41 3.47
C THR A 266 -16.75 -9.37 3.89
N ASN A 267 -16.00 -9.95 2.96
CA ASN A 267 -14.92 -10.90 3.26
C ASN A 267 -13.60 -10.20 3.65
N SER A 268 -13.58 -8.87 3.77
CA SER A 268 -12.36 -8.20 4.22
C SER A 268 -12.14 -8.44 5.72
N LEU A 269 -10.91 -8.84 6.05
CA LEU A 269 -10.45 -9.20 7.40
C LEU A 269 -10.79 -8.12 8.45
N TYR A 270 -10.93 -6.88 8.00
CA TYR A 270 -11.22 -5.71 8.82
C TYR A 270 -12.71 -5.48 9.12
N PHE A 271 -13.61 -5.90 8.24
CA PHE A 271 -15.03 -5.57 8.35
C PHE A 271 -15.67 -6.23 9.58
N HIS A 272 -15.39 -7.52 9.75
CA HIS A 272 -15.87 -8.30 10.90
C HIS A 272 -15.21 -7.88 12.22
N LYS A 273 -13.89 -7.65 12.21
CA LYS A 273 -13.15 -7.29 13.43
C LYS A 273 -13.56 -5.95 14.03
N LEU A 274 -13.92 -4.98 13.18
CA LEU A 274 -14.25 -3.63 13.62
C LEU A 274 -15.76 -3.38 13.79
N GLY A 275 -16.62 -4.34 13.42
CA GLY A 275 -18.07 -4.27 13.62
C GLY A 275 -18.75 -3.16 12.81
N HIS A 276 -18.20 -2.79 11.66
CA HIS A 276 -18.73 -1.71 10.84
C HIS A 276 -19.90 -2.15 9.96
N GLN A 277 -20.76 -1.19 9.60
CA GLN A 277 -21.89 -1.42 8.70
C GLN A 277 -21.59 -0.92 7.28
N PRO A 278 -22.01 -1.67 6.24
CA PRO A 278 -21.64 -1.34 4.87
C PRO A 278 -22.44 -0.14 4.43
N ILE A 279 -21.87 0.69 3.55
CA ILE A 279 -22.51 1.96 3.12
C ILE A 279 -23.91 1.71 2.56
N TYR A 280 -24.10 0.62 1.82
CA TYR A 280 -25.40 0.25 1.26
C TYR A 280 -26.49 0.07 2.33
N SER A 281 -26.15 -0.50 3.49
CA SER A 281 -27.11 -0.68 4.58
C SER A 281 -27.57 0.66 5.15
N LEU A 282 -26.64 1.59 5.36
CA LEU A 282 -26.94 2.95 5.83
C LEU A 282 -27.75 3.73 4.78
N LEU A 283 -27.39 3.59 3.50
CA LEU A 283 -28.11 4.23 2.39
C LEU A 283 -29.58 3.82 2.38
N SER A 284 -29.90 2.54 2.60
CA SER A 284 -31.29 2.07 2.62
C SER A 284 -32.12 2.74 3.73
N GLN A 285 -31.51 3.00 4.89
CA GLN A 285 -32.16 3.69 6.01
C GLN A 285 -32.32 5.18 5.72
N ASP A 286 -31.28 5.83 5.20
CA ASP A 286 -31.28 7.25 4.93
C ASP A 286 -32.17 7.64 3.74
N VAL A 287 -32.34 6.75 2.75
CA VAL A 287 -33.29 6.96 1.65
C VAL A 287 -34.73 6.98 2.16
N ALA A 288 -35.07 6.18 3.18
CA ALA A 288 -36.40 6.21 3.78
C ALA A 288 -36.68 7.56 4.47
N ASN A 289 -35.65 8.20 5.03
CA ASN A 289 -35.77 9.46 5.78
C ASN A 289 -35.66 10.71 4.89
N PHE A 290 -34.75 10.70 3.91
CA PHE A 290 -34.35 11.88 3.14
C PHE A 290 -34.66 11.75 1.63
N GLY A 291 -35.21 10.61 1.20
CA GLY A 291 -35.58 10.36 -0.18
C GLY A 291 -34.38 10.39 -1.15
N PHE A 292 -34.61 10.95 -2.34
CA PHE A 292 -33.61 10.96 -3.40
C PHE A 292 -32.33 11.75 -3.07
N TYR A 293 -32.40 12.73 -2.16
CA TYR A 293 -31.24 13.54 -1.75
C TYR A 293 -30.18 12.70 -1.01
N ALA A 294 -30.56 11.59 -0.36
CA ALA A 294 -29.61 10.68 0.27
C ALA A 294 -28.62 10.11 -0.76
N TYR A 295 -29.09 9.70 -1.94
CA TYR A 295 -28.22 9.15 -2.99
C TYR A 295 -27.12 10.13 -3.41
N PHE A 296 -27.46 11.41 -3.64
CA PHE A 296 -26.47 12.42 -3.99
C PHE A 296 -25.48 12.70 -2.87
N SER A 297 -25.96 12.81 -1.62
CA SER A 297 -25.07 13.03 -0.47
C SER A 297 -24.06 11.88 -0.32
N TYR A 298 -24.50 10.64 -0.51
CA TYR A 298 -23.63 9.46 -0.49
C TYR A 298 -22.63 9.47 -1.65
N ILE A 299 -23.07 9.71 -2.88
CA ILE A 299 -22.18 9.79 -4.05
C ILE A 299 -21.13 10.89 -3.85
N PHE A 300 -21.52 12.07 -3.38
CA PHE A 300 -20.60 13.16 -3.11
C PHE A 300 -19.62 12.82 -1.99
N ASN A 301 -20.08 12.24 -0.88
CA ASN A 301 -19.19 11.81 0.20
C ASN A 301 -18.15 10.78 -0.28
N VAL A 302 -18.60 9.74 -0.97
CA VAL A 302 -17.73 8.69 -1.53
C VAL A 302 -16.74 9.28 -2.54
N PHE A 303 -17.22 10.12 -3.46
CA PHE A 303 -16.36 10.79 -4.42
C PHE A 303 -15.32 11.69 -3.74
N ALA A 304 -15.72 12.49 -2.75
CA ALA A 304 -14.83 13.41 -2.05
C ALA A 304 -13.65 12.67 -1.40
N ILE A 305 -13.91 11.59 -0.65
CA ILE A 305 -12.84 10.85 0.01
C ILE A 305 -11.91 10.15 -0.98
N PHE A 306 -12.45 9.56 -2.07
CA PHE A 306 -11.61 8.99 -3.13
C PHE A 306 -10.78 10.06 -3.83
N ALA A 307 -11.38 11.21 -4.15
CA ALA A 307 -10.70 12.31 -4.81
C ALA A 307 -9.57 12.88 -3.94
N LEU A 308 -9.80 13.09 -2.63
CA LEU A 308 -8.79 13.58 -1.71
C LEU A 308 -7.56 12.65 -1.62
N VAL A 309 -7.79 11.34 -1.67
CA VAL A 309 -6.73 10.32 -1.66
C VAL A 309 -6.02 10.22 -3.02
N ILE A 310 -6.77 10.02 -4.10
CA ILE A 310 -6.23 9.81 -5.45
C ILE A 310 -5.45 11.04 -5.90
N LEU A 311 -5.90 12.24 -5.50
CA LEU A 311 -5.20 13.46 -5.86
C LEU A 311 -3.80 13.54 -5.24
N ALA A 312 -3.58 12.99 -4.04
CA ALA A 312 -2.23 12.91 -3.47
C ALA A 312 -1.29 12.07 -4.35
N GLY A 313 -1.79 10.96 -4.91
CA GLY A 313 -1.07 10.16 -5.89
C GLY A 313 -0.86 10.85 -7.23
N PHE A 314 -1.86 11.61 -7.69
CA PHE A 314 -1.75 12.44 -8.88
C PHE A 314 -0.67 13.52 -8.73
N ILE A 315 -0.63 14.22 -7.60
CA ILE A 315 0.38 15.24 -7.29
C ILE A 315 1.79 14.63 -7.32
N TRP A 316 1.97 13.49 -6.64
CA TRP A 316 3.26 12.79 -6.69
C TRP A 316 3.65 12.39 -8.11
N PHE A 317 2.69 11.93 -8.93
CA PHE A 317 2.95 11.56 -10.31
C PHE A 317 3.36 12.77 -11.19
N GLU A 318 2.77 13.95 -10.97
CA GLU A 318 3.19 15.17 -11.66
C GLU A 318 4.63 15.58 -11.30
N ILE A 319 4.97 15.53 -10.01
CA ILE A 319 6.33 15.77 -9.50
C ILE A 319 7.30 14.78 -10.16
N TYR A 320 6.94 13.49 -10.18
CA TYR A 320 7.76 12.46 -10.82
C TYR A 320 8.00 12.72 -12.31
N LYS A 321 6.97 13.14 -13.04
CA LYS A 321 7.09 13.44 -14.47
C LYS A 321 7.66 14.81 -14.77
N ASN A 322 7.80 15.67 -13.76
CA ASN A 322 8.11 17.09 -13.93
C ASN A 322 7.18 17.75 -14.98
N GLN A 323 5.90 17.38 -14.96
CA GLN A 323 4.89 17.82 -15.94
C GLN A 323 3.61 18.21 -15.22
N ARG A 324 3.26 19.50 -15.27
CA ARG A 324 2.00 20.03 -14.74
C ARG A 324 0.87 19.73 -15.72
N ARG A 325 0.06 18.71 -15.42
CA ARG A 325 -1.14 18.33 -16.17
C ARG A 325 -2.34 18.95 -15.46
N GLY A 326 -2.63 20.22 -15.77
CA GLY A 326 -3.76 20.92 -15.13
C GLY A 326 -5.05 20.08 -15.11
N ILE A 327 -5.79 20.15 -13.99
CA ILE A 327 -7.01 19.35 -13.79
C ILE A 327 -8.12 19.87 -14.73
N PRO A 328 -8.87 18.99 -15.43
CA PRO A 328 -10.02 19.41 -16.23
C PRO A 328 -11.06 20.15 -15.40
N GLY A 329 -11.69 21.19 -15.97
CA GLY A 329 -12.64 22.04 -15.25
C GLY A 329 -13.83 21.29 -14.66
N TRP A 330 -14.32 20.25 -15.35
CA TRP A 330 -15.41 19.40 -14.85
C TRP A 330 -14.99 18.52 -13.65
N VAL A 331 -13.73 18.10 -13.57
CA VAL A 331 -13.20 17.35 -12.41
C VAL A 331 -13.07 18.28 -11.22
N LEU A 332 -12.59 19.51 -11.43
CA LEU A 332 -12.56 20.55 -10.39
C LEU A 332 -13.97 20.83 -9.88
N ALA A 333 -14.94 21.02 -10.78
CA ALA A 333 -16.33 21.25 -10.42
C ALA A 333 -16.90 20.12 -9.57
N LEU A 334 -16.68 18.85 -9.97
CA LEU A 334 -17.17 17.69 -9.22
C LEU A 334 -16.48 17.56 -7.85
N PHE A 335 -15.16 17.84 -7.77
CA PHE A 335 -14.42 17.87 -6.52
C PHE A 335 -15.01 18.91 -5.55
N PHE A 336 -15.13 20.16 -5.98
CA PHE A 336 -15.66 21.21 -5.12
C PHE A 336 -17.15 20.99 -4.82
N ALA A 337 -17.95 20.46 -5.75
CA ALA A 337 -19.34 20.08 -5.47
C ALA A 337 -19.44 19.06 -4.33
N SER A 338 -18.48 18.12 -4.26
CA SER A 338 -18.52 17.05 -3.26
C SER A 338 -18.11 17.49 -1.85
N LEU A 339 -17.33 18.57 -1.72
CA LEU A 339 -16.79 19.02 -0.44
C LEU A 339 -17.86 19.48 0.57
N PRO A 340 -18.90 20.28 0.22
CA PRO A 340 -19.94 20.65 1.17
C PRO A 340 -20.66 19.45 1.78
N SER A 341 -21.04 18.45 0.97
CA SER A 341 -21.65 17.22 1.50
C SER A 341 -20.69 16.45 2.41
N PHE A 342 -19.40 16.37 2.04
CA PHE A 342 -18.39 15.68 2.85
C PHE A 342 -18.08 16.39 4.19
N LEU A 343 -18.08 17.73 4.21
CA LEU A 343 -17.75 18.51 5.40
C LEU A 343 -18.95 18.72 6.34
N LEU A 344 -20.13 18.98 5.78
CA LEU A 344 -21.32 19.30 6.56
C LEU A 344 -22.09 18.05 7.00
N THR A 345 -22.05 16.99 6.19
CA THR A 345 -22.72 15.71 6.44
C THR A 345 -21.80 14.53 6.14
N PRO A 346 -20.71 14.40 6.90
CA PRO A 346 -19.71 13.37 6.65
C PRO A 346 -20.32 11.98 6.82
N LEU A 347 -20.31 11.19 5.76
CA LEU A 347 -20.61 9.76 5.79
C LEU A 347 -19.51 8.96 6.51
N PHE A 348 -18.29 9.48 6.49
CA PHE A 348 -17.10 8.84 7.05
C PHE A 348 -16.52 9.65 8.19
N LYS A 349 -16.35 8.98 9.34
CA LYS A 349 -15.60 9.52 10.47
C LYS A 349 -14.27 8.79 10.58
N LEU A 350 -13.19 9.52 10.35
CA LEU A 350 -11.83 9.04 10.52
C LEU A 350 -11.44 9.06 12.01
N LYS A 351 -10.93 7.95 12.53
CA LYS A 351 -10.36 7.84 13.88
C LYS A 351 -9.08 7.03 13.85
N ALA A 352 -8.16 7.25 14.79
CA ALA A 352 -7.06 6.33 14.99
C ALA A 352 -7.60 4.98 15.50
N LEU A 353 -7.10 3.86 14.98
CA LEU A 353 -7.39 2.54 15.56
C LEU A 353 -6.70 2.41 16.92
N VAL A 354 -7.48 2.06 17.95
CA VAL A 354 -7.00 1.85 19.34
C VAL A 354 -7.07 0.38 19.75
N SER A 355 -7.40 -0.52 18.82
CA SER A 355 -7.37 -1.96 19.05
C SER A 355 -5.93 -2.45 19.18
N GLY A 356 -5.62 -3.26 20.20
CA GLY A 356 -4.27 -3.81 20.41
C GLY A 356 -3.76 -4.70 19.27
N GLU A 357 -4.64 -5.15 18.36
CA GLU A 357 -4.29 -6.06 17.25
C GLU A 357 -4.08 -5.37 15.91
N LEU A 358 -4.69 -4.19 15.68
CA LEU A 358 -4.70 -3.52 14.39
C LEU A 358 -4.14 -2.11 14.51
N VAL A 359 -3.35 -1.73 13.52
CA VAL A 359 -2.76 -0.40 13.39
C VAL A 359 -3.29 0.25 12.14
N GLY A 360 -3.69 1.51 12.24
CA GLY A 360 -4.10 2.31 11.08
C GLY A 360 -5.17 3.33 11.40
N VAL A 361 -5.89 3.74 10.35
CA VAL A 361 -7.01 4.67 10.46
C VAL A 361 -8.33 3.92 10.32
N ASN A 362 -9.18 4.05 11.33
CA ASN A 362 -10.54 3.54 11.30
C ASN A 362 -11.45 4.49 10.50
N LEU A 363 -12.08 3.95 9.46
CA LEU A 363 -13.11 4.59 8.65
C LEU A 363 -14.49 4.17 9.16
N VAL A 364 -15.03 4.91 10.14
CA VAL A 364 -16.35 4.60 10.70
C VAL A 364 -17.43 5.23 9.83
N SER A 365 -18.26 4.40 9.21
CA SER A 365 -19.46 4.85 8.51
C SER A 365 -20.54 5.30 9.51
N GLN A 366 -21.27 6.36 9.19
CA GLN A 366 -22.34 6.89 10.03
C GLN A 366 -23.49 7.42 9.15
N ASN A 367 -24.72 7.40 9.67
CA ASN A 367 -25.87 7.96 8.96
C ASN A 367 -25.68 9.45 8.69
N ILE A 368 -26.20 9.92 7.55
CA ILE A 368 -26.22 11.35 7.26
C ILE A 368 -27.26 12.04 8.17
N PHE A 369 -27.00 13.29 8.56
CA PHE A 369 -27.86 14.02 9.50
C PHE A 369 -28.06 15.48 9.05
N GLY A 370 -29.07 16.16 9.60
CA GLY A 370 -29.34 17.57 9.28
C GLY A 370 -30.15 17.78 7.99
N ASN A 371 -30.11 18.99 7.43
CA ASN A 371 -30.90 19.36 6.25
C ASN A 371 -30.20 18.90 4.95
N ILE A 372 -30.30 17.60 4.66
CA ILE A 372 -29.65 16.96 3.50
C ILE A 372 -30.06 17.62 2.18
N GLN A 373 -31.34 17.97 2.03
CA GLN A 373 -31.84 18.64 0.83
C GLN A 373 -31.08 19.94 0.55
N LEU A 374 -30.98 20.82 1.55
CA LEU A 374 -30.24 22.08 1.41
C LEU A 374 -28.76 21.83 1.10
N ILE A 375 -28.13 20.87 1.77
CA ILE A 375 -26.70 20.58 1.60
C ILE A 375 -26.40 20.04 0.20
N VAL A 376 -27.26 19.17 -0.34
CA VAL A 376 -27.13 18.68 -1.72
C VAL A 376 -27.34 19.80 -2.73
N LEU A 377 -28.34 20.68 -2.53
CA LEU A 377 -28.55 21.83 -3.40
C LEU A 377 -27.36 22.79 -3.39
N VAL A 378 -26.79 23.08 -2.21
CA VAL A 378 -25.57 23.88 -2.06
C VAL A 378 -24.38 23.20 -2.75
N SER A 379 -24.23 21.88 -2.58
CA SER A 379 -23.18 21.07 -3.24
C SER A 379 -23.25 21.21 -4.76
N ILE A 380 -24.43 21.03 -5.36
CA ILE A 380 -24.65 21.15 -6.80
C ILE A 380 -24.41 22.59 -7.28
N ALA A 381 -25.00 23.58 -6.60
CA ALA A 381 -24.84 24.99 -6.96
C ALA A 381 -23.36 25.41 -6.92
N PHE A 382 -22.63 24.99 -5.88
CA PHE A 382 -21.20 25.25 -5.75
C PHE A 382 -20.42 24.59 -6.90
N GLY A 383 -20.73 23.35 -7.27
CA GLY A 383 -20.17 22.69 -8.45
C GLY A 383 -20.37 23.46 -9.76
N ILE A 384 -21.60 23.93 -10.02
CA ILE A 384 -21.93 24.71 -11.21
C ILE A 384 -21.14 26.04 -11.24
N ILE A 385 -21.08 26.74 -10.11
CA ILE A 385 -20.31 27.99 -9.99
C ILE A 385 -18.84 27.72 -10.29
N ILE A 386 -18.24 26.70 -9.68
CA ILE A 386 -16.84 26.34 -9.93
C ILE A 386 -16.60 25.94 -11.39
N PHE A 387 -17.53 25.22 -12.02
CA PHE A 387 -17.43 24.87 -13.43
C PHE A 387 -17.36 26.12 -14.32
N LEU A 388 -18.29 27.07 -14.11
CA LEU A 388 -18.31 28.33 -14.85
C LEU A 388 -17.06 29.18 -14.59
N LEU A 389 -16.62 29.26 -13.33
CA LEU A 389 -15.41 29.98 -12.97
C LEU A 389 -14.13 29.35 -13.56
N SER A 390 -14.14 28.02 -13.79
CA SER A 390 -12.99 27.29 -14.35
C SER A 390 -12.65 27.65 -15.80
N PHE A 391 -13.53 28.38 -16.50
CA PHE A 391 -13.24 28.94 -17.83
C PHE A 391 -12.21 30.08 -17.76
N SER A 392 -12.10 30.77 -16.62
CA SER A 392 -11.05 31.77 -16.43
C SER A 392 -9.71 31.10 -16.08
N PRO A 393 -8.63 31.33 -16.83
CA PRO A 393 -7.34 30.65 -16.62
C PRO A 393 -6.73 30.99 -15.24
N LEU A 394 -6.90 32.22 -14.76
CA LEU A 394 -6.43 32.65 -13.44
C LEU A 394 -7.16 31.88 -12.33
N ILE A 395 -8.50 31.85 -12.40
CA ILE A 395 -9.32 31.19 -11.37
C ILE A 395 -9.09 29.68 -11.43
N LYS A 396 -9.01 29.08 -12.61
CA LYS A 396 -8.65 27.67 -12.77
C LYS A 396 -7.31 27.34 -12.12
N LYS A 397 -6.30 28.20 -12.29
CA LYS A 397 -5.01 28.06 -11.60
C LYS A 397 -5.19 28.13 -10.08
N MET A 398 -5.96 29.09 -9.55
CA MET A 398 -6.21 29.16 -8.11
C MET A 398 -6.93 27.92 -7.56
N LEU A 399 -7.98 27.46 -8.26
CA LEU A 399 -8.74 26.27 -7.91
C LEU A 399 -7.88 25.02 -7.92
N TYR A 400 -6.97 24.90 -8.89
CA TYR A 400 -5.98 23.83 -8.92
C TYR A 400 -5.14 23.79 -7.65
N HIS A 401 -4.55 24.92 -7.23
CA HIS A 401 -3.75 24.98 -5.99
C HIS A 401 -4.59 24.72 -4.74
N LEU A 402 -5.83 25.21 -4.69
CA LEU A 402 -6.74 24.95 -3.57
C LEU A 402 -7.11 23.46 -3.48
N THR A 403 -7.30 22.79 -4.61
CA THR A 403 -7.57 21.34 -4.69
C THR A 403 -6.38 20.56 -4.15
N ILE A 404 -5.17 20.93 -4.59
CA ILE A 404 -3.92 20.36 -4.09
C ILE A 404 -3.74 20.58 -2.59
N ALA A 405 -3.94 21.80 -2.11
CA ALA A 405 -3.81 22.14 -0.70
C ALA A 405 -4.82 21.36 0.17
N SER A 406 -6.05 21.19 -0.31
CA SER A 406 -7.09 20.42 0.38
C SER A 406 -6.74 18.93 0.48
N SER A 407 -6.23 18.34 -0.61
CA SER A 407 -5.77 16.94 -0.61
C SER A 407 -4.56 16.74 0.32
N LEU A 408 -3.62 17.67 0.34
CA LEU A 408 -2.51 17.62 1.30
C LEU A 408 -2.96 17.76 2.75
N ALA A 409 -3.88 18.69 3.04
CA ALA A 409 -4.42 18.86 4.39
C ALA A 409 -5.09 17.57 4.86
N PHE A 410 -5.87 16.93 3.98
CA PHE A 410 -6.46 15.62 4.23
C PHE A 410 -5.38 14.54 4.46
N LEU A 411 -4.34 14.49 3.62
CA LEU A 411 -3.23 13.56 3.77
C LEU A 411 -2.56 13.72 5.14
N PHE A 412 -2.24 14.94 5.57
CA PHE A 412 -1.59 15.14 6.86
C PHE A 412 -2.49 14.78 8.03
N TYR A 413 -3.79 15.09 7.95
CA TYR A 413 -4.74 14.65 8.96
C TYR A 413 -4.81 13.12 9.04
N TYR A 414 -4.87 12.44 7.90
CA TYR A 414 -4.86 10.99 7.81
C TYR A 414 -3.58 10.39 8.42
N LEU A 415 -2.41 10.89 8.00
CA LEU A 415 -1.11 10.42 8.49
C LEU A 415 -0.93 10.67 9.99
N PHE A 416 -1.49 11.76 10.53
CA PHE A 416 -1.52 12.02 11.96
C PHE A 416 -2.31 10.94 12.72
N LEU A 417 -3.49 10.56 12.23
CA LEU A 417 -4.28 9.49 12.84
C LEU A 417 -3.56 8.14 12.76
N PHE A 418 -2.98 7.83 11.60
CA PHE A 418 -2.20 6.61 11.38
C PHE A 418 -1.00 6.54 12.35
N TYR A 419 -0.26 7.65 12.48
CA TYR A 419 0.86 7.78 13.40
C TYR A 419 0.42 7.57 14.85
N SER A 420 -0.68 8.20 15.26
CA SER A 420 -1.21 8.07 16.62
C SER A 420 -1.54 6.61 16.95
N SER A 421 -2.20 5.90 16.04
CA SER A 421 -2.47 4.46 16.17
C SER A 421 -1.19 3.63 16.25
N THR A 422 -0.24 3.89 15.35
CA THR A 422 1.05 3.20 15.31
C THR A 422 1.83 3.38 16.61
N ALA A 423 1.91 4.62 17.10
CA ALA A 423 2.59 4.94 18.36
C ALA A 423 1.93 4.25 19.56
N ALA A 424 0.59 4.25 19.64
CA ALA A 424 -0.13 3.55 20.69
C ALA A 424 0.18 2.04 20.68
N TYR A 425 0.14 1.41 19.51
CA TYR A 425 0.43 -0.02 19.34
C TYR A 425 1.86 -0.39 19.75
N TYR A 426 2.87 0.31 19.23
CA TYR A 426 4.27 -0.01 19.56
C TYR A 426 4.58 0.28 21.03
N ASN A 427 4.05 1.36 21.61
CA ASN A 427 4.24 1.66 23.02
C ASN A 427 3.60 0.60 23.94
N GLY A 428 2.39 0.13 23.60
CA GLY A 428 1.73 -0.95 24.34
C GLY A 428 2.50 -2.26 24.22
N SER A 429 2.86 -2.64 22.99
CA SER A 429 3.60 -3.87 22.70
C SER A 429 4.98 -3.88 23.38
N LEU A 430 5.74 -2.78 23.30
CA LEU A 430 7.06 -2.68 23.92
C LEU A 430 7.00 -2.83 25.45
N LYS A 431 6.00 -2.23 26.12
CA LYS A 431 5.81 -2.41 27.57
C LYS A 431 5.57 -3.88 27.93
N LEU A 432 4.72 -4.56 27.17
CA LEU A 432 4.40 -5.98 27.39
C LEU A 432 5.61 -6.89 27.11
N LEU A 433 6.31 -6.68 26.00
CA LEU A 433 7.47 -7.48 25.60
C LEU A 433 8.65 -7.28 26.56
N LEU A 434 8.88 -6.06 27.05
CA LEU A 434 9.91 -5.78 28.05
C LEU A 434 9.53 -6.39 29.42
N GLY A 435 8.26 -6.26 29.83
CA GLY A 435 7.77 -6.85 31.08
C GLY A 435 7.82 -8.37 31.12
N SER A 436 7.75 -9.03 29.96
CA SER A 436 7.85 -10.48 29.80
C SER A 436 9.28 -10.99 29.55
N GLY A 437 10.29 -10.10 29.55
CA GLY A 437 11.70 -10.48 29.34
C GLY A 437 12.05 -10.84 27.89
N MET A 438 11.18 -10.58 26.91
CA MET A 438 11.43 -10.84 25.49
C MET A 438 12.28 -9.71 24.88
N PHE A 439 13.55 -9.60 25.31
CA PHE A 439 14.41 -8.47 24.96
C PHE A 439 14.75 -8.37 23.47
N LEU A 440 15.01 -9.49 22.78
CA LEU A 440 15.31 -9.44 21.34
C LEU A 440 14.10 -8.97 20.53
N VAL A 441 12.90 -9.48 20.85
CA VAL A 441 11.66 -9.06 20.18
C VAL A 441 11.40 -7.58 20.45
N SER A 442 11.57 -7.15 21.70
CA SER A 442 11.49 -5.73 22.10
C SER A 442 12.46 -4.86 21.30
N PHE A 443 13.71 -5.29 21.11
CA PHE A 443 14.72 -4.58 20.34
C PHE A 443 14.28 -4.35 18.89
N TYR A 444 13.79 -5.40 18.21
CA TYR A 444 13.27 -5.27 16.86
C TYR A 444 12.03 -4.37 16.81
N PHE A 445 11.08 -4.52 17.74
CA PHE A 445 9.90 -3.66 17.80
C PHE A 445 10.27 -2.19 17.97
N LEU A 446 11.29 -1.89 18.77
CA LEU A 446 11.80 -0.52 18.94
C LEU A 446 12.40 0.01 17.63
N ILE A 447 13.21 -0.80 16.94
CA ILE A 447 13.77 -0.42 15.63
C ILE A 447 12.65 -0.21 14.61
N PHE A 448 11.66 -1.10 14.57
CA PHE A 448 10.53 -1.01 13.65
C PHE A 448 9.75 0.27 13.88
N TYR A 449 9.51 0.60 15.16
CA TYR A 449 8.87 1.84 15.56
C TYR A 449 9.67 3.06 15.10
N LEU A 450 10.97 3.13 15.41
CA LEU A 450 11.83 4.25 15.02
C LEU A 450 11.88 4.44 13.50
N ILE A 451 12.05 3.36 12.74
CA ILE A 451 12.07 3.41 11.27
C ILE A 451 10.74 3.97 10.75
N LYS A 452 9.59 3.49 11.23
CA LYS A 452 8.28 3.97 10.78
C LYS A 452 8.06 5.46 11.10
N ILE A 453 8.43 5.90 12.30
CA ILE A 453 8.34 7.32 12.69
C ILE A 453 9.23 8.17 11.77
N LEU A 454 10.51 7.80 11.65
CA LEU A 454 11.47 8.57 10.88
C LEU A 454 11.06 8.64 9.40
N PHE A 455 10.62 7.52 8.84
CA PHE A 455 10.08 7.46 7.49
C PHE A 455 8.91 8.43 7.33
N LEU A 456 7.91 8.38 8.21
CA LEU A 456 6.72 9.20 8.10
C LEU A 456 7.05 10.69 8.15
N VAL A 457 7.78 11.12 9.18
CA VAL A 457 8.16 12.53 9.38
C VAL A 457 8.98 13.02 8.19
N PHE A 458 9.97 12.23 7.77
CA PHE A 458 10.85 12.60 6.68
C PHE A 458 10.13 12.65 5.33
N ALA A 459 9.30 11.65 5.02
CA ALA A 459 8.54 11.58 3.78
C ALA A 459 7.55 12.75 3.67
N VAL A 460 6.83 13.09 4.75
CA VAL A 460 5.92 14.24 4.79
C VAL A 460 6.66 15.55 4.52
N PHE A 461 7.78 15.76 5.21
CA PHE A 461 8.57 16.98 5.05
C PHE A 461 9.14 17.10 3.63
N LYS A 462 9.63 16.00 3.05
CA LYS A 462 10.12 15.98 1.68
C LYS A 462 9.01 16.20 0.65
N LEU A 463 7.83 15.65 0.86
CA LEU A 463 6.67 15.88 0.00
C LEU A 463 6.30 17.37 -0.01
N LEU A 464 6.26 18.02 1.16
CA LEU A 464 6.01 19.45 1.29
C LEU A 464 7.04 20.30 0.53
N ILE A 465 8.34 20.01 0.71
CA ILE A 465 9.40 20.74 -0.01
C ILE A 465 9.26 20.58 -1.52
N GLN A 466 9.08 19.34 -1.99
CA GLN A 466 8.92 19.06 -3.42
C GLN A 466 7.72 19.82 -3.99
N MET A 467 6.63 19.86 -3.24
CA MET A 467 5.43 20.57 -3.67
C MET A 467 5.59 22.09 -3.70
N ILE A 468 6.22 22.68 -2.69
CA ILE A 468 6.49 24.13 -2.70
C ILE A 468 7.36 24.47 -3.90
N ARG A 469 8.41 23.70 -4.14
CA ARG A 469 9.35 23.92 -5.25
C ARG A 469 8.69 23.74 -6.62
N ASP A 470 7.88 22.69 -6.79
CA ASP A 470 7.42 22.27 -8.12
C ASP A 470 6.03 22.83 -8.48
N HIS A 471 5.28 23.39 -7.51
CA HIS A 471 3.96 23.99 -7.75
C HIS A 471 3.80 25.45 -7.31
N LEU A 472 4.46 25.90 -6.24
CA LEU A 472 4.29 27.27 -5.73
C LEU A 472 5.34 28.25 -6.27
N LEU A 473 6.56 27.77 -6.52
CA LEU A 473 7.60 28.47 -7.27
C LEU A 473 7.46 28.19 -8.78
#